data_AF-A0A9E1QQY9-F1
#
_entry.id   AF-A0A9E1QQY9-F1
#
_cell.length_a   1.000
_cell.length_b   1.000
_cell.length_c   1.000
_cell.angle_alpha   90.00
_cell.angle_beta   90.00
_cell.angle_gamma   90.00
#
_symmetry.space_group_name_H-M   'P 1'
#
loop_
_entity.id
_entity.type
_entity.pdbx_description
1 polymer ?
#
loop_
_entity_poly.entity_id
_entity_poly.type
_entity_poly.pdbx_seq_one_letter_code
_entity_poly.pdbx_strand_id
1 'polypeptide(L)'
;MKSILYRCKQEDLEYLSQVLESNASFTNDQKRKKLLIASRNKEQQREALIELIDKQIRYYGSSDFAYMGRQIINKTAGISDAALIADVCKQLKVRIKKGGSFETKLRLMVGAVVEKELTAMSPQQLSESFSEIGMG
;
A
#
# COMPACT_ATOMS: atom_id res chain seq x y z
N MET A 1 7.40 -3.77 -5.36
CA MET A 1 6.34 -2.75 -5.19
C MET A 1 6.38 -1.71 -6.30
N LYS A 2 7.53 -1.04 -6.58
CA LYS A 2 7.68 -0.11 -7.71
C LYS A 2 7.03 -0.58 -9.03
N SER A 3 7.24 -1.84 -9.45
CA SER A 3 6.61 -2.39 -10.67
C SER A 3 5.07 -2.38 -10.66
N ILE A 4 4.45 -2.49 -9.50
CA ILE A 4 2.99 -2.35 -9.33
C ILE A 4 2.61 -0.86 -9.47
N LEU A 5 3.34 0.01 -8.76
CA LEU A 5 3.11 1.46 -8.79
C LEU A 5 3.27 2.07 -10.20
N TYR A 6 4.16 1.52 -11.02
CA TYR A 6 4.31 1.94 -12.42
C TYR A 6 3.04 1.75 -13.26
N ARG A 7 2.21 0.75 -12.91
CA ARG A 7 0.96 0.44 -13.61
C ARG A 7 -0.25 1.20 -13.06
N CYS A 8 -0.11 1.92 -11.95
CA CYS A 8 -1.17 2.75 -11.38
C CYS A 8 -1.52 3.90 -12.35
N LYS A 9 -2.81 4.15 -12.58
CA LYS A 9 -3.25 5.34 -13.31
C LYS A 9 -3.02 6.60 -12.47
N GLN A 10 -3.29 7.77 -13.04
CA GLN A 10 -3.11 9.03 -12.32
C GLN A 10 -4.04 9.10 -11.09
N GLU A 11 -5.27 8.62 -11.22
CA GLU A 11 -6.27 8.59 -10.15
C GLU A 11 -5.81 7.70 -8.98
N ASP A 12 -5.17 6.56 -9.29
CA ASP A 12 -4.58 5.68 -8.28
C ASP A 12 -3.46 6.40 -7.49
N LEU A 13 -2.61 7.16 -8.18
CA LEU A 13 -1.53 7.92 -7.53
C LEU A 13 -2.06 9.09 -6.69
N GLU A 14 -3.19 9.67 -7.08
CA GLU A 14 -3.90 10.70 -6.32
C GLU A 14 -4.47 10.11 -5.03
N TYR A 15 -5.15 8.97 -5.13
CA TYR A 15 -5.65 8.23 -3.98
C TYR A 15 -4.51 7.82 -3.03
N LEU A 16 -3.44 7.24 -3.55
CA LEU A 16 -2.28 6.88 -2.73
C LEU A 16 -1.66 8.11 -2.06
N SER A 17 -1.59 9.24 -2.74
CA SER A 17 -1.05 10.49 -2.18
C SER A 17 -1.92 11.05 -1.05
N GLN A 18 -3.24 10.84 -1.12
CA GLN A 18 -4.19 11.18 -0.06
C GLN A 18 -4.03 10.25 1.15
N VAL A 19 -3.96 8.94 0.93
CA VAL A 19 -3.74 7.94 2.00
C VAL A 19 -2.42 8.17 2.73
N LEU A 20 -1.39 8.61 2.01
CA LEU A 20 -0.05 8.89 2.55
C LEU A 20 0.10 10.29 3.16
N GLU A 21 -0.96 11.12 3.20
CA GLU A 21 -0.91 12.41 3.88
C GLU A 21 -0.59 12.23 5.37
N SER A 22 0.51 12.82 5.80
CA SER A 22 0.91 12.83 7.21
C SER A 22 1.68 14.09 7.53
N ASN A 23 1.60 14.50 8.80
CA ASN A 23 2.40 15.59 9.36
C ASN A 23 3.77 15.11 9.87
N ALA A 24 4.20 13.88 9.54
CA ALA A 24 5.50 13.35 9.92
C ALA A 24 6.64 14.06 9.17
N SER A 25 7.65 14.52 9.91
CA SER A 25 8.78 15.29 9.37
C SER A 25 9.65 14.52 8.37
N PHE A 26 9.58 13.18 8.37
CA PHE A 26 10.34 12.30 7.48
C PHE A 26 9.63 12.00 6.15
N THR A 27 8.37 12.42 5.99
CA THR A 27 7.63 12.28 4.74
C THR A 27 7.63 13.62 4.00
N ASN A 28 8.29 13.67 2.83
CA ASN A 28 8.40 14.90 2.04
C ASN A 28 7.11 15.19 1.25
N ASP A 29 6.04 15.49 1.98
CA ASP A 29 4.68 15.60 1.48
C ASP A 29 4.51 16.78 0.52
N GLN A 30 5.19 17.90 0.77
CA GLN A 30 5.22 19.02 -0.16
C GLN A 30 5.82 18.62 -1.51
N LYS A 31 6.91 17.84 -1.51
CA LYS A 31 7.50 17.32 -2.75
C LYS A 31 6.55 16.34 -3.44
N ARG A 32 5.89 15.44 -2.69
CA ARG A 32 4.88 14.51 -3.25
C ARG A 32 3.77 15.29 -3.96
N LYS A 33 3.19 16.30 -3.32
CA LYS A 33 2.11 17.12 -3.91
C LYS A 33 2.56 17.84 -5.19
N LYS A 34 3.76 18.42 -5.20
CA LYS A 34 4.34 19.05 -6.41
C LYS A 34 4.54 18.05 -7.54
N LEU A 35 5.10 16.89 -7.23
CA LEU A 35 5.33 15.82 -8.20
C LEU A 35 4.01 15.24 -8.75
N LEU A 36 2.98 15.12 -7.92
CA LEU A 36 1.65 14.64 -8.32
C LEU A 36 0.98 15.54 -9.36
N ILE A 37 1.10 16.86 -9.20
CA ILE A 37 0.60 17.81 -10.19
C ILE A 37 1.41 17.70 -11.48
N ALA A 38 2.74 17.62 -11.36
CA ALA A 38 3.63 17.59 -12.52
C ALA A 38 3.60 16.26 -13.29
N SER A 39 3.31 15.13 -12.63
CA SER A 39 3.29 13.78 -13.23
C SER A 39 2.20 13.62 -14.28
N ARG A 40 1.14 14.43 -14.23
CA ARG A 40 0.04 14.41 -15.20
C ARG A 40 0.51 14.56 -16.65
N ASN A 41 1.57 15.35 -16.86
CA ASN A 41 2.04 15.72 -18.19
C ASN A 41 3.51 15.36 -18.45
N LYS A 42 4.23 14.83 -17.46
CA LYS A 42 5.69 14.58 -17.53
C LYS A 42 6.06 13.23 -16.94
N GLU A 43 6.48 12.31 -17.80
CA GLU A 43 6.88 10.95 -17.42
C GLU A 43 8.01 10.92 -16.39
N GLN A 44 9.05 11.74 -16.55
CA GLN A 44 10.14 11.83 -15.58
C GLN A 44 9.66 12.24 -14.17
N GLN A 45 8.64 13.10 -14.09
CA GLN A 45 8.07 13.52 -12.80
C GLN A 45 7.21 12.41 -12.20
N ARG A 46 6.57 11.61 -13.04
CA ARG A 46 5.85 10.40 -12.64
C ARG A 46 6.78 9.35 -12.06
N GLU A 47 7.95 9.10 -12.65
CA GLU A 47 8.95 8.19 -12.08
C GLU A 47 9.41 8.65 -10.69
N ALA A 48 9.74 9.95 -10.57
CA ALA A 48 10.14 10.55 -9.30
C ALA A 48 9.04 10.48 -8.23
N LEU A 49 7.78 10.64 -8.63
CA LEU A 49 6.61 10.47 -7.76
C LEU A 49 6.48 9.03 -7.26
N ILE A 50 6.57 8.05 -8.18
CA ILE A 50 6.50 6.62 -7.85
C ILE A 50 7.59 6.24 -6.87
N GLU A 51 8.81 6.74 -7.08
CA GLU A 51 9.92 6.50 -6.16
C GLU A 51 9.66 7.09 -4.77
N LEU A 52 9.12 8.31 -4.70
CA LEU A 52 8.78 8.94 -3.43
C LEU A 52 7.66 8.20 -2.70
N ILE A 53 6.63 7.75 -3.42
CA ILE A 53 5.53 6.95 -2.88
C ILE A 53 6.03 5.59 -2.36
N ASP A 54 6.85 4.85 -3.13
CA ASP A 54 7.45 3.58 -2.69
C ASP A 54 8.24 3.77 -1.40
N LYS A 55 9.05 4.84 -1.33
CA LYS A 55 9.82 5.18 -0.11
C LYS A 55 8.90 5.46 1.08
N GLN A 56 7.81 6.20 0.89
CA GLN A 56 6.88 6.53 1.96
C GLN A 56 6.10 5.30 2.45
N ILE A 57 5.62 4.44 1.55
CA ILE A 57 4.97 3.17 1.93
C ILE A 57 5.92 2.31 2.77
N ARG A 58 7.19 2.20 2.36
CA ARG A 58 8.22 1.48 3.12
C ARG A 58 8.54 2.12 4.46
N TYR A 59 8.49 3.45 4.54
CA TYR A 59 8.68 4.18 5.79
C TYR A 59 7.57 3.83 6.78
N TYR A 60 6.29 4.00 6.40
CA TYR A 60 5.15 3.70 7.27
C TYR A 60 5.08 2.23 7.69
N GLY A 61 5.48 1.32 6.81
CA GLY A 61 5.57 -0.10 7.15
C GLY A 61 6.73 -0.47 8.07
N SER A 62 7.67 0.44 8.34
CA SER A 62 8.77 0.21 9.27
C SER A 62 8.41 0.77 10.63
N SER A 63 8.88 0.16 11.73
CA SER A 63 8.95 0.91 12.99
C SER A 63 9.93 2.07 12.81
N ASP A 64 9.63 3.26 13.35
CA ASP A 64 10.45 4.47 13.16
C ASP A 64 11.94 4.24 13.47
N PHE A 65 12.24 3.43 14.50
CA PHE A 65 13.62 3.03 14.87
C PHE A 65 14.30 2.10 13.84
N ALA A 66 13.56 1.20 13.20
CA ALA A 66 14.12 0.30 12.17
C ALA A 66 14.41 1.04 10.85
N TYR A 67 13.70 2.12 10.56
CA TYR A 67 13.93 2.93 9.36
C TYR A 67 15.27 3.68 9.43
N MET A 68 15.56 4.33 10.55
CA MET A 68 16.85 5.01 10.80
C MET A 68 18.03 4.04 10.83
N GLY A 69 17.91 2.88 11.51
CA GLY A 69 18.98 1.88 11.55
C GLY A 69 19.32 1.29 10.17
N ARG A 70 18.34 1.18 9.26
CA ARG A 70 18.56 0.63 7.90
C ARG A 70 19.09 1.66 6.90
N GLN A 71 18.84 2.96 7.09
CA GLN A 71 19.47 4.04 6.30
C GLN A 71 21.01 4.00 6.38
N ILE A 72 21.55 3.55 7.51
CA ILE A 72 23.00 3.53 7.77
C ILE A 72 23.68 2.29 7.16
N ILE A 73 22.94 1.17 7.00
CA ILE A 73 23.52 -0.14 6.67
C ILE A 73 23.21 -0.58 5.22
N ASN A 74 22.08 -0.16 4.61
CA ASN A 74 21.69 -0.62 3.27
C ASN A 74 21.21 0.51 2.36
N LYS A 75 21.57 0.44 1.06
CA LYS A 75 21.18 1.40 0.00
C LYS A 75 19.66 1.53 -0.22
N THR A 76 18.84 0.64 0.35
CA THR A 76 17.37 0.74 0.36
C THR A 76 16.86 0.81 1.79
N ALA A 77 16.54 2.01 2.24
CA ALA A 77 15.94 2.23 3.55
C ALA A 77 14.47 1.77 3.59
N GLY A 78 14.07 1.16 4.72
CA GLY A 78 12.69 0.76 5.01
C GLY A 78 12.43 -0.74 5.06
N ILE A 79 11.14 -1.11 5.16
CA ILE A 79 10.70 -2.51 5.24
C ILE A 79 10.78 -3.17 3.85
N SER A 80 11.10 -4.47 3.83
CA SER A 80 11.06 -5.24 2.59
C SER A 80 9.62 -5.51 2.17
N ASP A 81 9.40 -5.69 0.88
CA ASP A 81 8.10 -6.03 0.30
C ASP A 81 7.47 -7.26 0.99
N ALA A 82 8.28 -8.28 1.28
CA ALA A 82 7.82 -9.50 1.93
C ALA A 82 7.45 -9.28 3.41
N ALA A 83 8.25 -8.47 4.14
CA ALA A 83 8.00 -8.18 5.54
C ALA A 83 6.75 -7.28 5.70
N LEU A 84 6.54 -6.31 4.81
CA LEU A 84 5.35 -5.47 4.82
C LEU A 84 4.07 -6.31 4.72
N ILE A 85 3.99 -7.22 3.74
CA ILE A 85 2.81 -8.09 3.60
C ILE A 85 2.65 -8.99 4.82
N ALA A 86 3.74 -9.56 5.34
CA ALA A 86 3.68 -10.43 6.52
C ALA A 86 3.13 -9.69 7.75
N ASP A 87 3.56 -8.45 7.97
CA ASP A 87 3.10 -7.63 9.09
C ASP A 87 1.62 -7.26 8.95
N VAL A 88 1.18 -6.86 7.75
CA VAL A 88 -0.24 -6.60 7.48
C VAL A 88 -1.09 -7.87 7.66
N CYS A 89 -0.63 -9.02 7.15
CA CYS A 89 -1.33 -10.30 7.36
C CYS A 89 -1.45 -10.65 8.84
N LYS A 90 -0.38 -10.44 9.62
CA LYS A 90 -0.37 -10.66 11.07
C LYS A 90 -1.37 -9.75 11.78
N GLN A 91 -1.40 -8.47 11.43
CA GLN A 91 -2.31 -7.48 12.02
C GLN A 91 -3.78 -7.80 11.70
N LEU A 92 -4.09 -8.19 10.46
CA LEU A 92 -5.43 -8.57 10.02
C LEU A 92 -5.83 -10.00 10.41
N LYS A 93 -4.89 -10.75 11.02
CA LYS A 93 -5.06 -12.16 11.44
C LYS A 93 -5.45 -13.09 10.29
N VAL A 94 -4.89 -12.86 9.10
CA VAL A 94 -5.11 -13.69 7.91
C VAL A 94 -3.85 -14.50 7.57
N ARG A 95 -4.03 -15.67 6.94
CA ARG A 95 -2.93 -16.54 6.52
C ARG A 95 -2.91 -16.66 5.01
N ILE A 96 -1.76 -16.38 4.41
CA ILE A 96 -1.52 -16.56 2.96
C ILE A 96 -0.35 -17.50 2.73
N LYS A 97 -0.32 -18.16 1.57
CA LYS A 97 0.79 -19.05 1.17
C LYS A 97 2.09 -18.24 1.06
N LYS A 98 3.22 -18.83 1.50
CA LYS A 98 4.52 -18.14 1.61
C LYS A 98 5.23 -17.89 0.26
N GLY A 99 4.83 -18.57 -0.82
CA GLY A 99 5.44 -18.49 -2.14
C GLY A 99 4.82 -17.44 -3.07
N GLY A 100 5.50 -17.17 -4.20
CA GLY A 100 5.02 -16.30 -5.26
C GLY A 100 5.59 -14.88 -5.23
N SER A 101 5.28 -14.11 -6.27
CA SER A 101 5.68 -12.71 -6.40
C SER A 101 5.01 -11.82 -5.35
N PHE A 102 5.53 -10.61 -5.15
CA PHE A 102 4.91 -9.62 -4.28
C PHE A 102 3.44 -9.35 -4.67
N GLU A 103 3.16 -9.27 -5.96
CA GLU A 103 1.80 -9.08 -6.48
C GLU A 103 0.88 -10.25 -6.17
N THR A 104 1.35 -11.50 -6.34
CA THR A 104 0.58 -12.69 -5.97
C THR A 104 0.23 -12.67 -4.49
N LYS A 105 1.19 -12.30 -3.63
CA LYS A 105 0.97 -12.22 -2.18
C LYS A 105 -0.04 -11.13 -1.82
N LEU A 106 0.03 -9.96 -2.46
CA LEU A 106 -0.96 -8.87 -2.31
C LEU A 106 -2.37 -9.35 -2.66
N ARG A 107 -2.53 -10.03 -3.81
CA ARG A 107 -3.82 -10.58 -4.25
C ARG A 107 -4.38 -11.60 -3.25
N LEU A 108 -3.54 -12.55 -2.81
CA LEU A 108 -3.94 -13.56 -1.83
C LEU A 108 -4.33 -12.93 -0.49
N MET A 109 -3.63 -11.88 -0.06
CA MET A 109 -3.95 -11.16 1.17
C MET A 109 -5.32 -10.50 1.09
N VAL A 110 -5.60 -9.77 0.01
CA VAL A 110 -6.91 -9.13 -0.20
C VAL A 110 -8.03 -10.18 -0.19
N GLY A 111 -7.86 -11.28 -0.93
CA GLY A 111 -8.84 -12.36 -0.96
C GLY A 111 -9.09 -12.95 0.43
N ALA A 112 -8.03 -13.23 1.19
CA ALA A 112 -8.14 -13.80 2.55
C ALA A 112 -8.82 -12.84 3.54
N VAL A 113 -8.62 -11.53 3.39
CA VAL A 113 -9.32 -10.52 4.20
C VAL A 113 -10.79 -10.50 3.86
N VAL A 114 -11.14 -10.43 2.57
CA VAL A 114 -12.55 -10.44 2.12
C VAL A 114 -13.27 -11.70 2.59
N GLU A 115 -12.67 -12.87 2.40
CA GLU A 115 -13.23 -14.15 2.84
C GLU A 115 -13.47 -14.17 4.35
N LYS A 116 -12.50 -13.69 5.14
CA LYS A 116 -12.63 -13.58 6.60
C LYS A 116 -13.78 -12.67 7.01
N GLU A 117 -13.93 -11.50 6.37
CA GLU A 117 -15.02 -10.57 6.70
C GLU A 117 -16.39 -11.14 6.31
N LEU A 118 -16.51 -11.74 5.11
CA LEU A 118 -17.77 -12.34 4.66
C LEU A 118 -18.20 -13.53 5.54
N THR A 119 -17.25 -14.37 5.95
CA THR A 119 -17.54 -15.54 6.81
C THR A 119 -17.85 -15.16 8.26
N ALA A 120 -17.48 -13.95 8.69
CA ALA A 120 -17.82 -13.43 10.01
C ALA A 120 -19.22 -12.78 10.06
N MET A 121 -19.83 -12.48 8.92
CA MET A 121 -21.16 -11.87 8.83
C MET A 121 -22.28 -12.92 8.94
N SER A 122 -23.40 -12.52 9.53
CA SER A 122 -24.63 -13.31 9.50
C SER A 122 -25.29 -13.29 8.12
N PRO A 123 -26.21 -14.24 7.81
CA PRO A 123 -26.97 -14.21 6.56
C PRO A 123 -27.74 -12.90 6.33
N GLN A 124 -28.25 -12.28 7.39
CA GLN A 124 -28.96 -10.99 7.32
C GLN A 124 -27.99 -9.85 6.96
N GLN A 125 -26.83 -9.78 7.61
CA GLN A 125 -25.81 -8.77 7.32
C GLN A 125 -25.26 -8.90 5.90
N LEU A 126 -25.09 -10.13 5.41
CA LEU A 126 -24.70 -10.39 4.03
C LEU A 126 -25.77 -9.91 3.05
N SER A 127 -27.04 -10.23 3.33
CA SER A 127 -28.16 -9.77 2.50
C SER A 127 -28.23 -8.25 2.42
N GLU A 128 -28.12 -7.56 3.57
CA GLU A 128 -28.11 -6.10 3.63
C GLU A 128 -26.94 -5.52 2.85
N SER A 129 -25.72 -6.05 3.06
CA SER A 129 -24.51 -5.60 2.36
C SER A 129 -24.62 -5.80 0.85
N PHE A 130 -25.22 -6.91 0.39
CA PHE A 130 -25.44 -7.14 -1.05
C PHE A 130 -26.52 -6.25 -1.64
N SER A 131 -27.59 -5.95 -0.91
CA SER A 131 -28.61 -4.99 -1.35
C SER A 131 -28.04 -3.57 -1.46
N GLU A 132 -27.19 -3.12 -0.52
CA GLU A 132 -26.56 -1.79 -0.57
C GLU A 132 -25.69 -1.56 -1.81
N ILE A 133 -25.06 -2.62 -2.32
CA ILE A 133 -24.23 -2.57 -3.53
C ILE A 133 -24.99 -2.92 -4.81
N GLY A 134 -26.32 -3.04 -4.74
CA GLY A 134 -27.19 -3.28 -5.90
C GLY A 134 -27.17 -4.72 -6.42
N MET A 135 -26.84 -5.69 -5.57
CA MET A 135 -26.82 -7.13 -5.86
C MET A 135 -27.88 -7.92 -5.07
N GLY A 136 -29.06 -7.31 -4.82
CA GLY A 136 -30.18 -7.93 -4.10
C GLY A 136 -31.52 -7.60 -4.73
#